data_AF-A0A5J9STM8-F1
#
_entry.id   AF-A0A5J9STM8-F1
#
_cell.length_a   1.000
_cell.length_b   1.000
_cell.length_c   1.000
_cell.angle_alpha   90.00
_cell.angle_beta   90.00
_cell.angle_gamma   90.00
#
_symmetry.space_group_name_H-M   'P 1'
#
loop_
_entity.id
_entity.type
_entity.pdbx_description
1 polymer ?
#
loop_
_entity_poly.entity_id
_entity_poly.type
_entity_poly.pdbx_seq_one_letter_code
_entity_poly.pdbx_strand_id
1 'polypeptide(L)'
;MVGSAWCGGNIVFHVEKSSPNFALSIKGSNKAITKVDVREYGADNFDPMTKSGESWTISKTFKGPLNIRLIAEGGGRRVQDNVIPENWKAGTDYPTKLQFA
;
A
#
# COMPACT_ATOMS: atom_id res chain seq x y z
N MET A 1 2.81 -20.12 -17.54
CA MET A 1 2.29 -19.87 -16.18
C MET A 1 1.36 -18.68 -16.28
N VAL A 2 0.10 -18.85 -15.88
CA VAL A 2 -0.96 -17.84 -16.06
C VAL A 2 -0.79 -16.76 -15.01
N GLY A 3 -0.26 -15.59 -15.39
CA GLY A 3 -0.22 -14.41 -14.53
C GLY A 3 -1.59 -13.75 -14.54
N SER A 4 -2.31 -13.84 -13.43
CA SER A 4 -3.72 -13.51 -13.24
C SER A 4 -4.17 -12.21 -13.92
N ALA A 5 -5.24 -12.31 -14.71
CA ALA A 5 -5.96 -11.18 -15.26
C ALA A 5 -6.64 -10.39 -14.14
N TRP A 6 -6.13 -9.19 -13.84
CA TRP A 6 -6.76 -8.23 -12.94
C TRP A 6 -7.91 -7.54 -13.69
N CYS A 7 -9.04 -8.23 -13.85
CA CYS A 7 -10.28 -7.61 -14.34
C CYS A 7 -10.75 -6.57 -13.32
N GLY A 8 -10.45 -5.28 -13.52
CA GLY A 8 -11.07 -4.13 -12.84
C GLY A 8 -11.22 -4.27 -11.31
N GLY A 9 -10.25 -4.91 -10.67
CA GLY A 9 -10.39 -5.51 -9.34
C GLY A 9 -9.79 -4.64 -8.24
N ASN A 10 -10.33 -4.80 -7.04
CA ASN A 10 -9.94 -4.07 -5.84
C ASN A 10 -8.43 -3.85 -5.71
N ILE A 11 -8.07 -2.74 -5.08
CA ILE A 11 -6.67 -2.39 -4.80
C ILE A 11 -6.01 -3.50 -3.98
N VAL A 12 -4.79 -3.86 -4.37
CA VAL A 12 -3.92 -4.78 -3.64
C VAL A 12 -2.64 -4.06 -3.24
N PHE A 13 -2.23 -4.26 -1.99
CA PHE A 13 -0.96 -3.77 -1.46
C PHE A 13 0.08 -4.89 -1.55
N HIS A 14 1.13 -4.68 -2.34
CA HIS A 14 2.25 -5.62 -2.40
C HIS A 14 3.43 -5.08 -1.58
N VAL A 15 3.86 -5.82 -0.57
CA VAL A 15 5.10 -5.47 0.15
C VAL A 15 6.28 -6.04 -0.63
N GLU A 16 7.25 -5.21 -0.99
CA GLU A 16 8.37 -5.61 -1.85
C GLU A 16 9.36 -6.57 -1.16
N LYS A 17 10.10 -7.35 -1.96
CA LYS A 17 11.04 -8.38 -1.46
C LYS A 17 12.37 -7.83 -0.94
N SER A 18 12.86 -6.72 -1.49
CA SER A 18 14.21 -6.22 -1.25
C SER A 18 14.19 -4.95 -0.42
N SER A 19 14.35 -5.06 0.89
CA SER A 19 14.58 -3.86 1.69
C SER A 19 14.98 -4.13 3.16
N PRO A 20 15.88 -3.31 3.75
CA PRO A 20 15.86 -3.05 5.18
C PRO A 20 14.74 -2.06 5.60
N ASN A 21 14.15 -1.33 4.63
CA ASN A 21 13.14 -0.27 4.79
C ASN A 21 11.74 -0.71 4.32
N PHE A 22 10.65 -0.04 4.66
CA PHE A 22 9.33 -0.47 4.18
C PHE A 22 9.05 0.03 2.74
N ALA A 23 8.68 -0.89 1.84
CA ALA A 23 8.40 -0.61 0.43
C ALA A 23 7.11 -1.29 -0.04
N LEU A 24 6.24 -0.52 -0.71
CA LEU A 24 4.88 -0.90 -1.04
C LEU A 24 4.53 -0.55 -2.49
N SER A 25 4.07 -1.54 -3.26
CA SER A 25 3.51 -1.34 -4.59
C SER A 25 1.98 -1.44 -4.56
N ILE A 26 1.31 -0.59 -5.35
CA ILE A 26 -0.15 -0.53 -5.42
C ILE A 26 -0.60 -1.15 -6.74
N LYS A 27 -1.36 -2.23 -6.68
CA LYS A 27 -1.90 -2.93 -7.86
C LYS A 27 -3.42 -2.76 -7.94
N GLY A 28 -3.98 -2.91 -9.15
CA GLY A 28 -5.44 -2.94 -9.38
C GLY A 28 -6.16 -1.59 -9.33
N SER A 29 -5.46 -0.48 -9.05
CA SER A 29 -6.09 0.84 -9.07
C SER A 29 -6.43 1.27 -10.50
N ASN A 30 -7.67 1.70 -10.73
CA ASN A 30 -8.13 2.32 -12.00
C ASN A 30 -7.76 3.81 -12.10
N LYS A 31 -7.25 4.41 -11.02
CA LYS A 31 -6.73 5.80 -10.99
C LYS A 31 -5.26 5.83 -10.62
N ALA A 32 -4.55 6.81 -11.16
CA ALA A 32 -3.18 7.08 -10.77
C ALA A 32 -3.13 7.47 -9.28
N ILE A 33 -2.25 6.82 -8.52
CA ILE A 33 -2.01 7.16 -7.11
C ILE A 33 -0.92 8.23 -7.04
N THR A 34 -1.23 9.34 -6.37
CA THR A 34 -0.34 10.51 -6.25
C THR A 34 0.29 10.63 -4.87
N LYS A 35 -0.33 10.05 -3.83
CA LYS A 35 0.27 9.95 -2.49
C LYS A 35 -0.09 8.63 -1.83
N VAL A 36 0.87 8.09 -1.08
CA VAL A 36 0.69 6.96 -0.19
C VAL A 36 1.26 7.35 1.16
N ASP A 37 0.47 7.18 2.21
CA ASP A 37 0.92 7.35 3.58
C ASP A 37 0.67 6.08 4.36
N VAL A 38 1.53 5.81 5.34
CA VAL A 38 1.48 4.64 6.21
C VAL A 38 1.46 5.07 7.66
N ARG A 39 0.75 4.36 8.52
CA ARG A 39 0.89 4.48 9.97
C ARG A 39 0.80 3.13 10.63
N GLU A 40 1.42 3.01 11.80
CA GLU A 40 1.21 1.86 12.67
C GLU A 40 -0.16 1.95 13.35
N TYR A 41 -0.68 0.80 13.74
CA TYR A 41 -1.83 0.72 14.63
C TYR A 41 -1.52 1.45 15.94
N GLY A 42 -2.45 2.31 16.38
CA GLY A 42 -2.29 3.14 17.58
C GLY A 42 -1.45 4.40 17.38
N ALA A 43 -0.85 4.64 16.21
CA ALA A 43 -0.18 5.90 15.91
C ALA A 43 -1.16 6.99 15.48
N ASP A 44 -0.95 8.22 15.95
CA ASP A 44 -1.82 9.37 15.66
C ASP A 44 -1.64 9.88 14.23
N ASN A 45 -0.41 9.85 13.71
CA ASN A 45 -0.05 10.48 12.46
C ASN A 45 0.28 9.46 11.36
N PHE A 46 -0.04 9.84 10.12
CA PHE A 46 0.38 9.13 8.92
C PHE A 46 1.73 9.66 8.44
N ASP A 47 2.68 8.75 8.26
CA ASP A 47 3.99 9.02 7.68
C ASP A 47 3.88 8.96 6.15
N PRO A 48 4.25 10.02 5.42
CA PRO A 48 4.21 10.02 3.97
C PRO A 48 5.31 9.13 3.39
N MET A 49 4.98 8.37 2.36
CA MET A 49 5.94 7.56 1.61
C MET A 49 6.44 8.31 0.39
N THR A 50 7.67 8.03 -0.02
CA THR A 50 8.30 8.61 -1.21
C THR A 50 8.09 7.69 -2.41
N LYS A 51 7.67 8.25 -3.55
CA LYS A 51 7.57 7.48 -4.80
C LYS A 51 8.98 7.17 -5.32
N SER A 52 9.27 5.90 -5.54
CA SER A 52 10.55 5.39 -6.04
C SER A 52 10.29 4.38 -7.17
N GLY A 53 10.24 4.87 -8.41
CA GLY A 53 9.81 4.07 -9.56
C GLY A 53 8.33 3.70 -9.48
N GLU A 54 8.02 2.41 -9.46
CA GLU A 54 6.66 1.87 -9.37
C GLU A 54 6.17 1.67 -7.93
N SER A 55 7.09 1.72 -6.96
CA SER A 55 6.81 1.49 -5.54
C SER A 55 6.87 2.78 -4.72
N TRP A 56 6.31 2.72 -3.52
CA TRP A 56 6.39 3.74 -2.48
C TRP A 56 7.31 3.24 -1.39
N THR A 57 8.27 4.04 -0.95
CA THR A 57 9.29 3.64 0.03
C THR A 57 9.35 4.60 1.21
N ILE A 58 9.71 4.08 2.38
CA ILE A 58 10.00 4.89 3.56
C ILE A 58 11.12 4.23 4.37
N SER A 59 12.12 5.01 4.78
CA SER A 59 13.26 4.57 5.59
C SER A 59 12.90 4.45 7.07
N LYS A 60 11.80 3.75 7.36
CA LYS A 60 11.30 3.46 8.71
C LYS A 60 10.94 1.99 8.80
N THR A 61 11.30 1.37 9.91
CA THR A 61 10.87 0.02 10.24
C THR A 61 9.54 0.12 10.99
N PHE A 62 8.57 -0.69 10.59
CA PHE A 62 7.30 -0.80 11.30
C PHE A 62 7.17 -2.18 11.92
N LYS A 63 6.67 -2.22 13.15
CA LYS A 63 6.23 -3.44 13.82
C LYS A 63 4.87 -3.88 13.28
N GLY A 64 4.00 -2.91 12.97
CA GLY A 64 2.64 -3.17 12.50
C GLY A 64 1.66 -3.53 13.64
N PRO A 65 0.39 -3.84 13.32
CA PRO A 65 -0.26 -3.77 12.01
C PRO A 65 -0.21 -2.37 11.38
N LEU A 66 -0.28 -2.29 10.05
CA LEU A 66 -0.19 -1.02 9.30
C LEU A 66 -1.53 -0.63 8.69
N ASN A 67 -1.81 0.67 8.77
CA ASN A 67 -2.90 1.33 8.08
C ASN A 67 -2.31 2.09 6.89
N ILE A 68 -2.92 1.94 5.71
CA ILE A 68 -2.46 2.58 4.47
C ILE A 68 -3.51 3.59 4.01
N ARG A 69 -3.05 4.80 3.69
CA ARG A 69 -3.84 5.87 3.10
C ARG A 69 -3.37 6.12 1.68
N LEU A 70 -4.32 6.17 0.75
CA LEU A 70 -4.11 6.45 -0.66
C LEU A 70 -4.79 7.75 -1.05
N ILE A 71 -4.11 8.54 -1.86
CA ILE A 71 -4.69 9.68 -2.56
C ILE A 71 -4.46 9.47 -4.05
N ALA A 72 -5.55 9.44 -4.81
CA ALA A 72 -5.54 9.36 -6.26
C ALA A 72 -5.48 10.76 -6.89
N GLU A 73 -5.01 10.80 -8.13
CA GLU A 73 -5.14 11.96 -9.00
C GLU A 73 -6.61 12.42 -9.07
N GLY A 74 -6.84 13.72 -9.03
CA GLY A 74 -8.18 14.29 -8.90
C GLY A 74 -8.76 14.29 -7.48
N GLY A 75 -7.98 13.92 -6.45
CA GLY A 75 -8.32 14.17 -5.04
C GLY A 75 -9.11 13.07 -4.33
N GLY A 76 -9.30 11.90 -4.95
CA GLY A 76 -9.93 10.75 -4.30
C GLY A 76 -9.07 10.23 -3.14
N ARG A 77 -9.63 10.10 -1.93
CA ARG A 77 -8.95 9.52 -0.76
C ARG A 77 -9.54 8.16 -0.37
N ARG A 78 -8.68 7.19 -0.07
CA ARG A 78 -9.06 5.89 0.51
C ARG A 78 -8.13 5.56 1.68
N VAL A 79 -8.66 4.91 2.70
CA VAL A 79 -7.88 4.43 3.86
C VAL A 79 -8.31 3.00 4.11
N GLN A 80 -7.35 2.11 4.33
CA GLN A 80 -7.60 0.78 4.85
C GLN A 80 -6.79 0.60 6.13
N ASP A 81 -7.49 0.37 7.23
CA ASP A 81 -6.87 0.06 8.51
C ASP A 81 -6.51 -1.43 8.61
N ASN A 82 -5.42 -1.71 9.33
CA ASN A 82 -4.88 -3.03 9.69
C ASN A 82 -4.70 -3.98 8.50
N VAL A 83 -4.31 -3.44 7.34
CA VAL A 83 -4.24 -4.21 6.09
C VAL A 83 -2.98 -5.04 5.95
N ILE A 84 -1.89 -4.57 6.55
CA ILE A 84 -0.64 -5.31 6.65
C ILE A 84 -0.50 -5.73 8.11
N PRO A 85 -0.53 -7.04 8.43
CA PRO A 85 -0.47 -7.53 9.80
C PRO A 85 0.92 -7.34 10.40
N GLU A 86 1.08 -7.46 11.72
CA GLU A 86 2.36 -7.30 12.43
C GLU A 86 3.47 -8.22 11.88
N ASN A 87 3.14 -9.47 11.59
CA ASN A 87 4.06 -10.49 11.06
C ASN A 87 4.08 -10.55 9.52
N TRP A 88 3.93 -9.39 8.88
CA TRP A 88 3.91 -9.29 7.43
C TRP A 88 5.16 -9.88 6.78
N LYS A 89 4.97 -10.46 5.61
CA LYS A 89 6.04 -11.05 4.80
C LYS A 89 6.33 -10.17 3.59
N ALA A 90 7.62 -9.96 3.34
CA ALA A 90 8.11 -9.35 2.11
C ALA A 90 7.73 -10.22 0.90
N GLY A 91 7.48 -9.59 -0.25
CA GLY A 91 7.02 -10.24 -1.48
C GLY A 91 5.59 -10.78 -1.42
N THR A 92 4.75 -10.26 -0.52
CA THR A 92 3.37 -10.75 -0.31
C THR A 92 2.35 -9.71 -0.72
N ASP A 93 1.27 -10.17 -1.36
CA ASP A 93 0.09 -9.39 -1.70
C ASP A 93 -0.91 -9.39 -0.54
N TYR A 94 -1.42 -8.22 -0.19
CA TYR A 94 -2.49 -8.00 0.78
C TYR A 94 -3.69 -7.39 0.05
N PRO A 95 -4.67 -8.21 -0.39
CA PRO A 95 -5.84 -7.75 -1.11
C PRO A 95 -6.77 -6.92 -0.21
N THR A 96 -7.44 -5.95 -0.81
CA THR A 96 -8.44 -5.13 -0.11
C THR A 96 -9.80 -5.18 -0.81
N LYS A 97 -10.79 -4.49 -0.24
CA LYS A 97 -12.05 -4.15 -0.91
C LYS A 97 -12.06 -2.68 -1.38
N LEU A 98 -10.92 -2.01 -1.35
CA LEU A 98 -10.82 -0.61 -1.77
C LEU A 98 -10.86 -0.51 -3.29
N GLN A 99 -11.59 0.49 -3.76
CA GLN A 99 -11.61 0.90 -5.15
C GLN A 99 -11.79 2.42 -5.24
N PHE A 100 -11.23 3.03 -6.28
CA PHE A 100 -11.58 4.39 -6.66
C PHE A 100 -12.75 4.34 -7.65
N ALA A 101 -13.75 5.18 -7.40
CA ALA A 101 -14.88 5.38 -8.31
C ALA A 101 -14.48 6.34 -9.43
#